data_AF-A6UQB2-F1
#
_entry.id   AF-A6UQB2-F1
#
_cell.length_a   1.000
_cell.length_b   1.000
_cell.length_c   1.000
_cell.angle_alpha   90.00
_cell.angle_beta   90.00
_cell.angle_gamma   90.00
#
_symmetry.space_group_name_H-M   'P 1'
#
loop_
_entity.id
_entity.type
_entity.pdbx_description
1 polymer ?
#
loop_
_entity_poly.entity_id
_entity_poly.type
_entity_poly.pdbx_seq_one_letter_code
_entity_poly.pdbx_strand_id
1 'polypeptide(L)'
;MSDKLNIHKLSRKIDFWTFLERAFEKNVKIDIGHFKIISIFLDVMEFYESLSKDISKKEARKTLEKEGIFSKNSEYISGEYLKNHIDRDSRVAVHNRINDLRKLEFVIETKPGPLGGYKLLKTPKWFLSENS
;
A
#
# COMPACT_ATOMS: atom_id res chain seq x y z
N MET A 1 -24.07 -0.27 -9.18
CA MET A 1 -22.72 -0.04 -9.75
C MET A 1 -21.74 0.24 -8.62
N SER A 2 -21.35 -0.79 -7.88
CA SER A 2 -20.26 -0.68 -6.90
C SER A 2 -19.69 -2.05 -6.49
N ASP A 3 -19.70 -3.04 -7.37
CA ASP A 3 -18.82 -4.21 -7.26
C ASP A 3 -17.41 -3.80 -7.73
N LYS A 4 -16.95 -2.67 -7.19
CA LYS A 4 -15.74 -1.95 -7.59
C LYS A 4 -14.57 -2.91 -7.39
N LEU A 5 -13.96 -3.31 -8.50
CA LEU A 5 -12.67 -3.97 -8.60
C LEU A 5 -12.36 -4.87 -7.41
N ASN A 6 -12.77 -6.13 -7.53
CA ASN A 6 -12.44 -7.14 -6.55
C ASN A 6 -10.93 -7.42 -6.64
N ILE A 7 -10.13 -6.56 -6.00
CA ILE A 7 -8.70 -6.77 -5.84
C ILE A 7 -8.60 -8.01 -4.97
N HIS A 8 -8.34 -9.16 -5.62
CA HIS A 8 -8.23 -10.43 -4.92
C HIS A 8 -7.18 -10.30 -3.81
N LYS A 9 -7.60 -10.54 -2.57
CA LYS A 9 -6.68 -10.73 -1.45
C LYS A 9 -5.90 -12.02 -1.71
N LEU A 10 -4.73 -11.90 -2.30
CA LEU A 10 -3.86 -13.04 -2.49
C LEU A 10 -3.24 -13.42 -1.14
N SER A 11 -3.28 -14.71 -0.84
CA SER A 11 -2.68 -15.31 0.36
C SER A 11 -1.16 -15.14 0.31
N ARG A 12 -0.65 -14.00 0.77
CA ARG A 12 0.78 -13.79 0.95
C ARG A 12 1.21 -14.32 2.31
N LYS A 13 2.24 -15.17 2.32
CA LYS A 13 2.93 -15.56 3.55
C LYS A 13 3.80 -14.40 4.00
N ILE A 14 3.22 -13.57 4.86
CA ILE A 14 3.93 -12.52 5.57
C ILE A 14 4.53 -13.16 6.82
N ASP A 15 5.82 -12.94 7.05
CA ASP A 15 6.44 -13.31 8.31
C ASP A 15 6.06 -12.28 9.39
N PHE A 16 4.88 -12.47 9.97
CA PHE A 16 4.31 -11.59 10.98
C PHE A 16 5.20 -11.51 12.22
N TRP A 17 5.83 -12.62 12.62
CA TRP A 17 6.71 -12.66 13.79
C TRP A 17 7.96 -11.82 13.56
N THR A 18 8.65 -12.01 12.43
CA THR A 18 9.80 -11.17 12.07
C THR A 18 9.40 -9.70 11.94
N PHE A 19 8.19 -9.39 11.43
CA PHE A 19 7.70 -8.01 11.40
C PHE A 19 7.54 -7.41 12.80
N LEU A 20 7.00 -8.16 13.77
CA LEU A 20 6.88 -7.71 15.16
C LEU A 20 8.25 -7.51 15.81
N GLU A 21 9.17 -8.46 15.63
CA GLU A 21 10.53 -8.39 16.17
C GLU A 21 11.27 -7.15 15.64
N ARG A 22 11.23 -6.92 14.33
CA ARG A 22 11.84 -5.75 13.70
C ARG A 22 11.27 -4.44 14.21
N ALA A 23 9.96 -4.39 14.46
CA ALA A 23 9.35 -3.20 15.03
C ALA A 23 9.75 -2.96 16.48
N PHE A 24 9.86 -4.02 17.27
CA PHE A 24 10.39 -3.93 18.63
C PHE A 24 11.84 -3.42 18.63
N GLU A 25 12.72 -4.01 17.82
CA GLU A 25 14.13 -3.59 17.67
C GLU A 25 14.29 -2.12 17.27
N LYS A 26 13.39 -1.62 16.42
CA LYS A 26 13.42 -0.23 15.91
C LYS A 26 12.60 0.74 16.78
N ASN A 27 12.05 0.28 17.91
CA ASN A 27 11.15 1.05 18.79
C ASN A 27 9.97 1.69 18.02
N VAL A 28 9.36 0.92 17.12
CA VAL A 28 8.21 1.32 16.32
C VAL A 28 6.94 0.68 16.89
N LYS A 29 5.94 1.51 17.21
CA LYS A 29 4.64 1.04 17.68
C LYS A 29 3.73 0.72 16.51
N ILE A 30 3.70 -0.55 16.15
CA ILE A 30 2.84 -1.07 15.08
C ILE A 30 1.43 -1.38 15.58
N ASP A 31 0.48 -1.24 14.66
CA ASP A 31 -0.94 -1.54 14.85
C ASP A 31 -1.54 -2.09 13.54
N ILE A 32 -2.81 -2.49 13.59
CA ILE A 32 -3.50 -3.07 12.42
C ILE A 32 -3.52 -2.15 11.19
N GLY A 33 -3.44 -0.83 11.38
CA GLY A 33 -3.40 0.13 10.27
C GLY A 33 -2.11 -0.01 9.44
N HIS A 34 -0.99 -0.38 10.04
CA HIS A 34 0.26 -0.63 9.32
C HIS A 34 0.10 -1.82 8.37
N PHE A 35 -0.46 -2.92 8.87
CA PHE A 35 -0.73 -4.12 8.07
C PHE A 35 -1.69 -3.84 6.92
N LYS A 36 -2.81 -3.16 7.20
CA LYS A 36 -3.78 -2.75 6.18
C LYS A 36 -3.11 -1.94 5.06
N ILE A 37 -2.27 -0.96 5.39
CA ILE A 37 -1.55 -0.15 4.40
C ILE A 37 -0.62 -1.00 3.54
N ILE A 38 0.20 -1.88 4.13
CA ILE A 38 1.11 -2.73 3.36
C ILE A 38 0.33 -3.67 2.45
N SER A 39 -0.71 -4.33 2.96
CA SER A 39 -1.56 -5.21 2.16
C SER A 39 -2.13 -4.48 0.95
N ILE A 40 -2.65 -3.26 1.14
CA ILE A 40 -3.17 -2.43 0.03
C ILE A 40 -2.09 -2.11 -0.99
N PHE A 41 -0.87 -1.76 -0.58
CA PHE A 41 0.21 -1.51 -1.53
C PHE A 41 0.47 -2.71 -2.42
N LEU A 42 0.59 -3.90 -1.84
CA LEU A 42 0.89 -5.11 -2.58
C LEU A 42 -0.28 -5.49 -3.49
N ASP A 43 -1.50 -5.47 -2.96
CA ASP A 43 -2.73 -5.83 -3.66
C ASP A 43 -3.00 -4.92 -4.86
N VAL A 44 -2.91 -3.60 -4.67
CA VAL A 44 -3.16 -2.63 -5.75
C VAL A 44 -2.08 -2.71 -6.83
N MET A 45 -0.81 -2.88 -6.47
CA MET A 45 0.28 -2.94 -7.46
C MET A 45 0.22 -4.24 -8.27
N GLU A 46 -0.06 -5.37 -7.63
CA GLU A 46 -0.25 -6.63 -8.34
C GLU A 46 -1.46 -6.59 -9.27
N PHE A 47 -2.58 -6.07 -8.78
CA PHE A 47 -3.76 -5.86 -9.59
C PHE A 47 -3.49 -4.93 -10.78
N TYR A 48 -2.76 -3.83 -10.56
CA TYR A 48 -2.37 -2.91 -11.63
C TYR A 48 -1.52 -3.59 -12.70
N GLU A 49 -0.52 -4.39 -12.31
CA GLU A 49 0.32 -5.12 -13.27
C GLU A 49 -0.49 -6.21 -14.02
N SER A 50 -1.40 -6.91 -13.33
CA SER A 50 -2.30 -7.87 -13.99
C SER A 50 -3.20 -7.18 -15.01
N LEU A 51 -3.90 -6.13 -14.60
CA LEU A 51 -4.79 -5.36 -15.48
C LEU A 51 -4.00 -4.77 -16.66
N SER A 52 -2.76 -4.34 -16.44
CA SER A 52 -1.88 -3.79 -17.49
C SER A 52 -1.37 -4.83 -18.50
N LYS A 53 -1.62 -6.13 -18.30
CA LYS A 53 -1.39 -7.17 -19.30
C LYS A 53 -2.58 -7.31 -20.25
N ASP A 54 -3.79 -7.13 -19.72
CA ASP A 54 -5.04 -7.25 -20.48
C ASP A 54 -5.36 -5.97 -21.25
N ILE A 55 -5.00 -4.82 -20.68
CA ILE A 55 -5.17 -3.50 -21.29
C ILE A 55 -3.87 -2.68 -21.21
N SER A 56 -3.81 -1.53 -21.88
CA SER A 56 -2.60 -0.70 -21.81
C SER A 56 -2.37 -0.14 -20.39
N LYS A 57 -1.10 0.01 -19.97
CA LYS A 57 -0.73 0.66 -18.69
C LYS A 57 -1.43 2.00 -18.47
N LYS A 58 -1.56 2.78 -19.55
CA LYS A 58 -2.25 4.08 -19.54
C LYS A 58 -3.73 3.96 -19.19
N GLU A 59 -4.41 2.94 -19.72
CA GLU A 59 -5.83 2.69 -19.43
C GLU A 59 -6.02 2.09 -18.04
N ALA A 60 -5.21 1.11 -17.65
CA ALA A 60 -5.23 0.53 -16.30
C ALA A 60 -5.05 1.61 -15.22
N ARG A 61 -4.07 2.49 -15.39
CA ARG A 61 -3.83 3.63 -14.50
C ARG A 61 -5.03 4.57 -14.44
N LYS A 62 -5.66 4.89 -15.58
CA LYS A 62 -6.86 5.73 -15.64
C LYS A 62 -8.05 5.07 -14.92
N THR A 63 -8.20 3.75 -15.04
CA THR A 63 -9.25 3.00 -14.32
C THR A 63 -9.07 3.11 -12.82
N LEU A 64 -7.86 2.85 -12.31
CA LEU A 64 -7.57 2.98 -10.87
C LEU A 64 -7.66 4.42 -10.36
N GLU A 65 -7.32 5.41 -11.19
CA GLU A 65 -7.51 6.83 -10.86
C GLU A 65 -9.00 7.19 -10.75
N LYS A 66 -9.84 6.74 -11.69
CA LYS A 66 -11.30 6.99 -11.67
C LYS A 66 -11.97 6.42 -10.43
N GLU A 67 -11.46 5.32 -9.90
CA GLU A 67 -11.96 4.69 -8.67
C GLU A 67 -11.42 5.34 -7.38
N GLY A 68 -10.55 6.35 -7.52
CA GLY A 68 -9.93 7.03 -6.39
C GLY A 68 -8.80 6.25 -5.73
N ILE A 69 -8.43 5.08 -6.27
CA ILE A 69 -7.32 4.25 -5.78
C ILE A 69 -6.00 4.97 -6.05
N PHE A 70 -5.76 5.36 -7.29
CA PHE A 70 -4.58 6.15 -7.66
C PHE A 70 -4.85 7.65 -7.57
N SER A 71 -3.80 8.38 -7.20
CA SER A 71 -3.78 9.84 -7.27
C SER A 71 -3.66 10.32 -8.71
N LYS A 72 -4.23 11.51 -8.95
CA LYS A 72 -4.35 12.12 -10.28
C LYS A 72 -3.06 12.05 -11.11
N ASN A 73 -3.18 11.54 -12.34
CA ASN A 73 -2.08 11.45 -13.31
C ASN A 73 -0.84 10.67 -12.83
N SER A 74 -1.00 9.69 -11.92
CA SER A 74 0.17 8.94 -11.42
C SER A 74 -0.20 7.56 -10.89
N GLU A 75 0.82 6.75 -10.57
CA GLU A 75 0.70 5.40 -10.01
C GLU A 75 0.94 5.39 -8.49
N TYR A 76 0.66 6.50 -7.81
CA TYR A 76 0.70 6.57 -6.35
C TYR A 76 -0.68 6.30 -5.81
N ILE A 77 -0.80 5.39 -4.84
CA ILE A 77 -2.05 5.15 -4.12
C ILE A 77 -2.42 6.41 -3.34
N SER A 78 -3.65 6.87 -3.54
CA SER A 78 -4.19 8.07 -2.92
C SER A 78 -4.09 7.98 -1.40
N GLY A 79 -3.60 9.05 -0.77
CA GLY A 79 -3.59 9.14 0.69
C GLY A 79 -5.00 9.11 1.28
N GLU A 80 -6.00 9.58 0.53
CA GLU A 80 -7.42 9.52 0.92
C GLU A 80 -7.97 8.08 0.84
N TYR A 81 -7.57 7.33 -0.18
CA TYR A 81 -7.92 5.92 -0.31
C TYR A 81 -7.38 5.10 0.88
N LEU A 82 -6.10 5.27 1.20
CA LEU A 82 -5.48 4.60 2.36
C LEU A 82 -6.14 4.99 3.68
N LYS A 83 -6.47 6.27 3.85
CA LYS A 83 -7.14 6.79 5.05
C LYS A 83 -8.45 6.05 5.32
N ASN A 84 -9.28 5.91 4.29
CA ASN A 84 -10.57 5.25 4.38
C ASN A 84 -10.44 3.75 4.72
N HIS A 85 -9.36 3.09 4.27
CA HIS A 85 -9.17 1.66 4.53
C HIS A 85 -8.59 1.34 5.91
N ILE A 86 -7.96 2.31 6.57
CA ILE A 86 -7.49 2.16 7.96
C ILE A 86 -8.50 2.69 9.00
N ASP A 87 -9.71 3.06 8.57
CA ASP A 87 -10.80 3.57 9.42
C ASP A 87 -10.36 4.75 10.30
N ARG A 88 -9.68 5.74 9.69
CA ARG A 88 -9.23 6.96 10.38
C ARG A 88 -9.78 8.21 9.72
N ASP A 89 -9.97 9.27 10.51
CA ASP A 89 -10.50 10.53 9.99
C ASP A 89 -9.44 11.42 9.33
N SER A 90 -8.15 11.13 9.57
CA SER A 90 -7.04 12.00 9.15
C SER A 90 -5.99 11.30 8.31
N ARG A 91 -5.57 11.97 7.23
CA ARG A 91 -4.42 11.55 6.40
C ARG A 91 -3.08 11.65 7.14
N VAL A 92 -3.02 12.40 8.24
CA VAL A 92 -1.87 12.40 9.16
C VAL A 92 -1.67 11.00 9.76
N ALA A 93 -2.76 10.28 10.04
CA ALA A 93 -2.68 8.91 10.54
C ALA A 93 -2.06 7.95 9.52
N VAL A 94 -2.31 8.16 8.22
CA VAL A 94 -1.63 7.42 7.14
C VAL A 94 -0.16 7.81 7.11
N HIS A 95 0.16 9.11 7.11
CA HIS A 95 1.54 9.60 7.04
C HIS A 95 2.43 9.05 8.14
N ASN A 96 1.94 9.03 9.39
CA ASN A 96 2.69 8.51 10.53
C ASN A 96 3.02 7.02 10.34
N ARG A 97 2.05 6.22 9.91
CA ARG A 97 2.26 4.79 9.65
C ARG A 97 3.22 4.56 8.48
N ILE A 98 3.16 5.37 7.43
CA ILE A 98 4.14 5.30 6.34
C ILE A 98 5.56 5.60 6.85
N ASN A 99 5.72 6.59 7.73
CA ASN A 99 7.03 6.88 8.32
C ASN A 99 7.51 5.76 9.24
N ASP A 100 6.62 5.12 9.99
CA ASP A 100 6.94 3.95 10.79
C ASP A 100 7.36 2.77 9.91
N LEU A 101 6.65 2.50 8.81
CA LEU A 101 7.04 1.50 7.81
C LEU A 101 8.42 1.80 7.19
N ARG A 102 8.76 3.06 6.93
CA ARG A 102 10.09 3.44 6.45
C ARG A 102 11.19 3.14 7.46
N LYS A 103 10.93 3.30 8.76
CA LYS A 103 11.88 2.89 9.82
C LYS A 103 12.09 1.38 9.83
N LEU A 104 11.10 0.62 9.37
CA LEU A 104 11.17 -0.83 9.12
C LEU A 104 11.71 -1.16 7.72
N GLU A 105 12.46 -0.27 7.09
CA GLU A 105 13.18 -0.51 5.83
C GLU A 105 12.29 -0.70 4.59
N PHE A 106 10.99 -0.42 4.68
CA PHE A 106 10.14 -0.33 3.48
C PHE A 106 10.49 0.93 2.69
N VAL A 107 10.75 0.74 1.40
CA VAL A 107 11.04 1.88 0.51
C VAL A 107 9.72 2.38 -0.06
N ILE A 108 9.18 3.42 0.56
CA ILE A 108 7.93 4.06 0.16
C ILE A 108 8.20 5.50 -0.25
N GLU A 109 7.80 5.87 -1.47
CA GLU A 109 7.88 7.24 -1.98
C GLU A 109 6.59 8.01 -1.67
N THR A 110 6.70 9.31 -1.38
CA THR A 110 5.56 10.21 -1.20
C THR A 110 5.43 11.15 -2.40
N LYS A 111 4.24 11.22 -2.98
CA LYS A 111 3.84 12.35 -3.83
C LYS A 111 3.20 13.42 -2.95
N PRO A 112 3.78 14.62 -2.82
CA PRO A 112 3.26 15.66 -1.92
C PRO A 112 1.97 16.30 -2.46
N GLY A 113 1.27 17.02 -1.57
CA GLY A 113 0.15 17.89 -1.90
C GLY A 113 -1.25 17.34 -1.56
N PRO A 114 -2.30 18.14 -1.80
CA PRO A 114 -3.69 17.81 -1.44
C PRO A 114 -4.23 16.56 -2.13
N LEU A 115 -3.74 16.24 -3.33
CA LEU A 115 -4.04 15.00 -4.05
C LEU A 115 -2.85 14.04 -4.05
N GLY A 116 -1.97 14.18 -3.05
CA GLY A 116 -0.79 13.35 -2.87
C GLY A 116 -1.12 11.90 -2.54
N GLY A 117 -0.09 11.07 -2.60
CA GLY A 117 -0.21 9.63 -2.41
C GLY A 117 1.13 8.98 -2.10
N TYR A 118 1.12 7.65 -2.09
CA TYR A 118 2.27 6.86 -1.73
C TYR A 118 2.48 5.73 -2.72
N LYS A 119 3.74 5.35 -2.96
CA LYS A 119 4.11 4.22 -3.82
C LYS A 119 5.12 3.35 -3.09
N LEU A 120 4.81 2.09 -2.90
CA LEU A 120 5.75 1.10 -2.40
C LEU A 120 6.69 0.70 -3.56
N LEU A 121 7.98 0.97 -3.41
CA LEU A 121 9.00 0.62 -4.39
C LEU A 121 9.66 -0.72 -4.05
N LYS A 122 9.84 -1.00 -2.75
CA LYS A 122 10.51 -2.22 -2.28
C LYS A 122 10.09 -2.59 -0.87
N THR A 123 9.84 -3.88 -0.66
CA THR A 123 9.72 -4.49 0.67
C THR A 123 11.09 -4.94 1.18
N PRO A 124 11.34 -4.93 2.49
CA PRO A 124 12.57 -5.49 3.02
C PRO A 124 12.61 -7.01 2.81
N LYS A 125 13.82 -7.57 2.66
CA LYS A 125 14.02 -8.99 2.31
C LYS A 125 13.39 -9.96 3.30
N TRP A 126 13.33 -9.55 4.57
CA TRP A 126 12.80 -10.37 5.66
C TRP A 126 11.27 -10.39 5.72
N PHE A 127 10.56 -9.55 4.97
CA PHE A 127 9.11 -9.36 5.15
C PHE A 127 8.25 -10.40 4.44
N LEU A 128 8.66 -10.82 3.23
CA LEU A 128 7.98 -11.87 2.48
C LEU A 128 8.80 -13.14 2.65
N SER A 129 8.19 -14.22 3.14
CA SER A 129 8.90 -15.49 3.22
C SER A 129 9.13 -16.01 1.79
N GLU A 130 10.38 -16.13 1.35
CA GLU A 130 10.69 -16.77 0.06
C GLU A 130 10.53 -18.30 0.07
N ASN A 131 10.15 -18.92 1.20
CA ASN A 131 10.07 -20.36 1.31
C ASN A 131 8.77 -20.85 1.95
N SER A 132 7.95 -21.52 1.14
CA SER A 132 7.26 -22.76 1.52
C SER A 132 7.05 -23.60 0.28
#